data_AF-A0A1A2L529-F1
#
_entry.id   AF-A0A1A2L529-F1
#
_cell.length_a   1.000
_cell.length_b   1.000
_cell.length_c   1.000
_cell.angle_alpha   90.00
_cell.angle_beta   90.00
_cell.angle_gamma   90.00
#
_symmetry.space_group_name_H-M   'P 1'
#
loop_
_entity.id
_entity.type
_entity.pdbx_description
1 polymer ?
#
loop_
_entity_poly.entity_id
_entity_poly.type
_entity_poly.pdbx_seq_one_letter_code
_entity_poly.pdbx_strand_id
1 'polypeptide(L)'
;MNASPNPEAEPTRLFLPDGDVELAALQGYCSANADMLALNTDPLYVYARHRDTCRQVGLVSGGGSGHEPMHAGFVGLGGLDAAVPGRVFASPHNRQIYEASRRVAGDGGVLHVVKNYTGDRIHFGIAAERLAAEGIPTERVLVDDDLATENDETGTGRRGTGATVIVEKLLGALADTGADLAQLKNFGDRVVSESRSLAVASGSHTSFATRRVAFDIAEGTLEYGIGIHGEPAQDSTRLAGLEDLVEKMVTALLDALPAGTDRVLVLVNGLGATTALELGAITAIVDQLLCARGIVIDGALVGTYISALDMRGFSLTVTRSDDQRAQLWRHETAVPGWPPMSTFASAESQAPASAAPVADDDDDPFLRSVGEAVERAHARLTDLDQRAGDGDFGDNLVAGVRNARRLSSSQPGLTRLARSFLDTVGGSSGPLIGLVLDAIAEETASVDPSEHAAALSRGVARGMQSVQRAGGAKPGDRTMLDALDGAGRAGGQSLVDVARGAADGAAGTAQMRARFGRASYVGQRAVGSPDAGAVGIALLIALIASDLDPEAAPACRRIIAELTGPAAGA
;
A
#
# COMPACT_ATOMS: atom_id res chain seq x y z
N MET A 1 -12.50 13.01 38.41
CA MET A 1 -11.10 12.69 38.74
C MET A 1 -10.45 12.23 37.45
N ASN A 2 -9.85 13.18 36.72
CA ASN A 2 -9.11 12.89 35.51
C ASN A 2 -7.77 12.25 35.93
N ALA A 3 -7.58 10.98 35.58
CA ALA A 3 -6.28 10.37 35.68
C ALA A 3 -5.34 11.10 34.73
N SER A 4 -4.29 11.71 35.27
CA SER A 4 -3.16 12.19 34.47
C SER A 4 -2.64 11.02 33.61
N PRO A 5 -2.37 11.23 32.31
CA PRO A 5 -1.79 10.19 31.49
C PRO A 5 -0.42 9.80 32.07
N ASN A 6 -0.21 8.50 32.25
CA ASN A 6 1.04 7.94 32.74
C ASN A 6 2.19 8.35 31.79
N PRO A 7 3.20 9.12 32.23
CA PRO A 7 4.24 9.67 31.35
C PRO A 7 5.24 8.63 30.80
N GLU A 8 5.07 7.35 31.14
CA GLU A 8 5.96 6.25 30.75
C GLU A 8 5.25 5.09 30.02
N ALA A 9 4.06 5.30 29.45
CA ALA A 9 3.53 4.30 28.52
C ALA A 9 4.33 4.38 27.22
N GLU A 10 5.29 3.46 27.04
CA GLU A 10 5.98 3.31 25.75
C GLU A 10 4.93 3.16 24.64
N PRO A 11 5.05 3.91 23.53
CA PRO A 11 4.10 3.82 22.45
C PRO A 11 4.08 2.38 21.92
N THR A 12 2.92 1.72 22.00
CA THR A 12 2.74 0.36 21.49
C THR A 12 2.73 0.38 19.97
N ARG A 13 3.92 0.38 19.36
CA ARG A 13 4.11 0.34 17.91
C ARG A 13 4.23 -1.08 17.35
N LEU A 14 4.64 -2.04 18.19
CA LEU A 14 4.81 -3.45 17.80
C LEU A 14 3.94 -4.36 18.67
N PHE A 15 3.26 -5.32 18.03
CA PHE A 15 2.48 -6.37 18.71
C PHE A 15 3.36 -7.60 18.97
N LEU A 16 4.21 -7.50 19.98
CA LEU A 16 5.17 -8.56 20.33
C LEU A 16 4.93 -9.06 21.76
N PRO A 17 5.09 -10.37 22.03
CA PRO A 17 5.01 -10.89 23.38
C PRO A 17 6.22 -10.45 24.22
N ASP A 18 6.07 -10.53 25.54
CA ASP A 18 7.19 -10.45 26.46
C ASP A 18 8.04 -11.74 26.35
N GLY A 19 9.38 -11.61 26.28
CA GLY A 19 10.29 -12.75 26.25
C GLY A 19 10.97 -13.00 24.90
N ASP A 20 11.16 -14.28 24.55
CA ASP A 20 11.85 -14.68 23.32
C ASP A 20 10.91 -14.59 22.11
N VAL A 21 10.98 -13.44 21.42
CA VAL A 21 10.08 -13.14 20.30
C VAL A 21 10.30 -14.06 19.11
N GLU A 22 11.55 -14.46 18.84
CA GLU A 22 11.89 -15.30 17.69
C GLU A 22 11.33 -16.71 17.87
N LEU A 23 11.45 -17.27 19.09
CA LEU A 23 10.84 -18.55 19.43
C LEU A 23 9.31 -18.49 19.32
N ALA A 24 8.68 -17.46 19.90
CA ALA A 24 7.23 -17.33 19.88
C ALA A 24 6.67 -17.18 18.44
N ALA A 25 7.33 -16.35 17.62
CA ALA A 25 6.98 -16.17 16.22
C ALA A 25 7.11 -17.49 15.44
N LEU A 26 8.24 -18.21 15.58
CA LEU A 26 8.43 -19.49 14.90
C LEU A 26 7.49 -20.59 15.39
N GLN A 27 7.14 -20.62 16.67
CA GLN A 27 6.14 -21.57 17.19
C GLN A 27 4.79 -21.35 16.53
N GLY A 28 4.33 -20.09 16.43
CA GLY A 28 3.11 -19.74 15.71
C GLY A 28 3.20 -20.11 14.23
N TYR A 29 4.30 -19.77 13.59
CA TYR A 29 4.53 -20.02 12.17
C TYR A 29 4.56 -21.52 11.83
N CYS A 30 5.27 -22.34 12.61
CA CYS A 30 5.31 -23.79 12.43
C CYS A 30 3.98 -24.44 12.75
N SER A 31 3.21 -23.91 13.72
CA SER A 31 1.87 -24.43 14.04
C SER A 31 0.89 -24.19 12.89
N ALA A 32 0.98 -23.03 12.23
CA ALA A 32 0.17 -22.70 11.06
C ALA A 32 0.53 -23.53 9.81
N ASN A 33 1.74 -24.09 9.76
CA ASN A 33 2.29 -24.82 8.61
C ASN A 33 2.85 -26.20 9.02
N ALA A 34 2.14 -26.88 9.92
CA ALA A 34 2.65 -28.05 10.64
C ALA A 34 2.91 -29.28 9.76
N ASP A 35 2.28 -29.34 8.59
CA ASP A 35 2.47 -30.35 7.54
C ASP A 35 3.79 -30.16 6.77
N MET A 36 4.24 -28.91 6.62
CA MET A 36 5.46 -28.59 5.86
C MET A 36 6.69 -28.41 6.77
N LEU A 37 6.49 -27.82 7.95
CA LEU A 37 7.57 -27.32 8.81
C LEU A 37 7.69 -28.07 10.14
N ALA A 38 8.92 -28.16 10.61
CA ALA A 38 9.27 -28.61 11.95
C ALA A 38 10.22 -27.61 12.62
N LEU A 39 10.12 -27.52 13.95
CA LEU A 39 10.86 -26.57 14.78
C LEU A 39 11.85 -27.31 15.67
N ASN A 40 13.09 -26.82 15.73
CA ASN A 40 14.01 -27.12 16.82
C ASN A 40 14.09 -25.90 17.73
N THR A 41 13.90 -26.08 19.03
CA THR A 41 13.82 -24.96 19.99
C THR A 41 15.15 -24.62 20.65
N ASP A 42 16.11 -25.56 20.66
CA ASP A 42 17.48 -25.33 21.16
C ASP A 42 18.50 -26.21 20.42
N PRO A 43 19.40 -25.63 19.60
CA PRO A 43 19.37 -24.24 19.14
C PRO A 43 18.15 -23.91 18.27
N LEU A 44 17.66 -22.66 18.27
CA LEU A 44 16.51 -22.28 17.48
C LEU A 44 16.79 -22.35 15.96
N TYR A 45 16.01 -23.16 15.24
CA TYR A 45 15.93 -23.18 13.76
C TYR A 45 14.65 -23.89 13.28
N VAL A 46 14.23 -23.59 12.06
CA VAL A 46 13.10 -24.27 11.38
C VAL A 46 13.64 -25.10 10.22
N TYR A 47 13.02 -26.24 9.94
CA TYR A 47 13.42 -27.15 8.87
C TYR A 47 12.23 -27.82 8.20
N ALA A 48 12.42 -28.23 6.95
CA ALA A 48 11.41 -28.90 6.15
C ALA A 48 11.18 -30.32 6.67
N ARG A 49 9.90 -30.74 6.75
CA ARG A 49 9.54 -32.13 7.04
C ARG A 49 9.79 -33.05 5.86
N HIS A 50 9.64 -32.50 4.66
CA HIS A 50 9.73 -33.21 3.40
C HIS A 50 10.67 -32.47 2.46
N ARG A 51 11.50 -33.23 1.75
CA ARG A 51 12.36 -32.77 0.67
C ARG A 51 12.17 -33.70 -0.52
N ASP A 52 12.53 -33.25 -1.72
CA ASP A 52 12.45 -34.10 -2.90
C ASP A 52 13.33 -35.34 -2.73
N THR A 53 12.90 -36.47 -3.28
CA THR A 53 13.66 -37.73 -3.20
C THR A 53 14.99 -37.69 -3.94
N CYS A 54 15.13 -36.83 -4.95
CA CYS A 54 16.36 -36.64 -5.69
C CYS A 54 17.36 -35.74 -4.96
N ARG A 55 16.93 -34.99 -3.94
CA ARG A 55 17.72 -34.00 -3.19
C ARG A 55 18.96 -34.64 -2.55
N GLN A 56 20.14 -34.33 -3.10
CA GLN A 56 21.44 -34.82 -2.60
C GLN A 56 22.12 -33.85 -1.63
N VAL A 57 21.87 -32.56 -1.79
CA VAL A 57 22.52 -31.47 -1.04
C VAL A 57 21.47 -30.73 -0.23
N GLY A 58 21.73 -30.55 1.07
CA GLY A 58 20.87 -29.72 1.92
C GLY A 58 21.10 -28.24 1.64
N LEU A 59 20.03 -27.43 1.55
CA LEU A 59 20.10 -25.98 1.41
C LEU A 59 19.75 -25.30 2.73
N VAL A 60 20.65 -24.46 3.23
CA VAL A 60 20.45 -23.72 4.48
C VAL A 60 20.67 -22.24 4.26
N SER A 61 19.75 -21.42 4.77
CA SER A 61 19.89 -19.97 4.82
C SER A 61 19.58 -19.44 6.21
N GLY A 62 19.75 -18.14 6.41
CA GLY A 62 19.55 -17.51 7.70
C GLY A 62 19.97 -16.04 7.74
N GLY A 63 19.93 -15.50 8.94
CA GLY A 63 20.24 -14.11 9.22
C GLY A 63 19.43 -13.59 10.41
N GLY A 64 19.55 -12.30 10.69
CA GLY A 64 18.71 -11.66 11.70
C GLY A 64 17.22 -11.81 11.40
N SER A 65 16.41 -11.89 12.46
CA SER A 65 14.94 -11.85 12.34
C SER A 65 14.46 -10.44 11.99
N GLY A 66 13.19 -10.30 11.61
CA GLY A 66 12.60 -9.01 11.20
C GLY A 66 12.52 -8.79 9.70
N HIS A 67 12.75 -9.84 8.90
CA HIS A 67 12.64 -9.85 7.44
C HIS A 67 11.61 -10.84 6.91
N GLU A 68 10.70 -11.28 7.77
CA GLU A 68 9.71 -12.31 7.44
C GLU A 68 8.89 -11.90 6.20
N PRO A 69 8.57 -12.85 5.29
CA PRO A 69 8.77 -14.30 5.40
C PRO A 69 10.21 -14.81 5.18
N MET A 70 11.15 -13.98 4.72
CA MET A 70 12.55 -14.39 4.58
C MET A 70 13.16 -14.70 5.96
N HIS A 71 13.68 -15.88 6.25
CA HIS A 71 13.89 -17.06 5.37
C HIS A 71 12.94 -18.23 5.65
N ALA A 72 12.32 -18.23 6.84
CA ALA A 72 11.52 -19.35 7.32
C ALA A 72 10.37 -19.72 6.38
N GLY A 73 9.81 -18.74 5.68
CA GLY A 73 8.75 -18.98 4.71
C GLY A 73 9.20 -19.61 3.40
N PHE A 74 10.50 -19.69 3.14
CA PHE A 74 11.06 -20.36 1.98
C PHE A 74 11.55 -21.78 2.29
N VAL A 75 11.25 -22.30 3.49
CA VAL A 75 11.58 -23.68 3.88
C VAL A 75 10.49 -24.65 3.41
N GLY A 76 10.89 -25.73 2.74
CA GLY A 76 10.00 -26.77 2.21
C GLY A 76 10.42 -27.28 0.83
N LEU A 77 9.53 -28.03 0.18
CA LEU A 77 9.79 -28.64 -1.12
C LEU A 77 10.00 -27.56 -2.20
N GLY A 78 11.04 -27.70 -3.03
CA GLY A 78 11.40 -26.69 -4.03
C GLY A 78 12.03 -25.42 -3.46
N GLY A 79 12.33 -25.37 -2.16
CA GLY A 79 12.94 -24.24 -1.47
C GLY A 79 14.14 -24.65 -0.61
N LEU A 80 14.27 -24.04 0.57
CA LEU A 80 15.29 -24.35 1.58
C LEU A 80 14.94 -25.61 2.38
N ASP A 81 15.95 -26.35 2.84
CA ASP A 81 15.77 -27.46 3.79
C ASP A 81 15.74 -26.95 5.24
N ALA A 82 16.45 -25.87 5.56
CA ALA A 82 16.38 -25.21 6.86
C ALA A 82 16.63 -23.70 6.77
N ALA A 83 16.03 -22.98 7.71
CA ALA A 83 16.29 -21.56 7.94
C ALA A 83 16.66 -21.31 9.42
N VAL A 84 17.66 -20.46 9.62
CA VAL A 84 18.25 -20.22 10.94
C VAL A 84 18.08 -18.75 11.32
N PRO A 85 17.07 -18.40 12.14
CA PRO A 85 16.89 -17.04 12.60
C PRO A 85 17.87 -16.70 13.73
N GLY A 86 18.52 -15.56 13.59
CA GLY A 86 19.18 -14.86 14.68
C GLY A 86 18.22 -13.94 15.41
N ARG A 87 18.75 -13.11 16.32
CA ARG A 87 17.95 -12.05 16.95
C ARG A 87 17.47 -11.04 15.90
N VAL A 88 16.48 -10.22 16.22
CA VAL A 88 16.05 -9.13 15.33
C VAL A 88 17.26 -8.30 14.86
N PHE A 89 17.48 -8.27 13.54
CA PHE A 89 18.60 -7.61 12.84
C PHE A 89 20.01 -8.02 13.29
N ALA A 90 20.17 -9.18 13.91
CA ALA A 90 21.49 -9.72 14.27
C ALA A 90 21.63 -11.17 13.83
N SER A 91 22.75 -11.47 13.17
CA SER A 91 23.08 -12.78 12.63
C SER A 91 22.91 -13.94 13.63
N PRO A 92 22.44 -15.13 13.21
CA PRO A 92 22.37 -16.30 14.07
C PRO A 92 23.76 -16.74 14.52
N HIS A 93 23.84 -17.33 15.71
CA HIS A 93 25.10 -17.86 16.20
C HIS A 93 25.54 -19.09 15.38
N ASN A 94 26.84 -19.24 15.12
CA ASN A 94 27.40 -20.36 14.34
C ASN A 94 26.96 -21.76 14.82
N ARG A 95 26.68 -21.95 16.12
CA ARG A 95 26.11 -23.20 16.67
C ARG A 95 24.75 -23.52 16.08
N GLN A 96 23.87 -22.53 15.93
CA GLN A 96 22.54 -22.73 15.34
C GLN A 96 22.67 -23.17 13.88
N ILE A 97 23.52 -22.47 13.11
CA ILE A 97 23.77 -22.77 11.69
C ILE A 97 24.34 -24.17 11.52
N TYR A 98 25.35 -24.51 12.32
CA TYR A 98 26.01 -25.82 12.28
C TYR A 98 25.02 -26.96 12.60
N GLU A 99 24.22 -26.86 13.67
CA GLU A 99 23.26 -27.91 14.02
C GLU A 99 22.14 -28.04 12.98
N ALA A 100 21.63 -26.93 12.44
CA ALA A 100 20.63 -26.94 11.38
C ALA A 100 21.19 -27.60 10.11
N SER A 101 22.42 -27.25 9.74
CA SER A 101 23.12 -27.82 8.58
C SER A 101 23.37 -29.32 8.75
N ARG A 102 23.88 -29.75 9.90
CA ARG A 102 24.09 -31.18 10.20
C ARG A 102 22.77 -31.96 10.14
N ARG A 103 21.65 -31.34 10.54
CA ARG A 103 20.31 -31.94 10.54
C ARG A 103 19.77 -32.19 9.13
N VAL A 104 20.11 -31.34 8.16
CA VAL A 104 19.56 -31.40 6.79
C VAL A 104 20.56 -31.85 5.72
N ALA A 105 21.83 -32.01 6.08
CA ALA A 105 22.86 -32.54 5.19
C ALA A 105 22.38 -33.82 4.48
N GLY A 106 22.53 -33.84 3.16
CA GLY A 106 22.38 -35.06 2.37
C GLY A 106 23.75 -35.70 2.11
N ASP A 107 23.76 -36.77 1.33
CA ASP A 107 25.00 -37.48 0.96
C ASP A 107 25.97 -36.59 0.16
N GLY A 108 25.44 -35.56 -0.52
CA GLY A 108 26.20 -34.55 -1.26
C GLY A 108 26.65 -33.36 -0.41
N GLY A 109 26.35 -33.31 0.89
CA GLY A 109 26.72 -32.23 1.79
C GLY A 109 25.66 -31.13 1.94
N VAL A 110 26.12 -29.89 2.14
CA VAL A 110 25.27 -28.71 2.40
C VAL A 110 25.75 -27.50 1.61
N LEU A 111 24.82 -26.75 1.03
CA LEU A 111 25.08 -25.41 0.48
C LEU A 111 24.44 -24.36 1.39
N HIS A 112 25.23 -23.38 1.83
CA HIS A 112 24.70 -22.21 2.50
C HIS A 112 24.40 -21.08 1.51
N VAL A 113 23.23 -20.48 1.60
CA VAL A 113 22.90 -19.21 0.96
C VAL A 113 23.07 -18.12 2.00
N VAL A 114 23.99 -17.17 1.77
CA VAL A 114 24.43 -16.21 2.78
C VAL A 114 24.30 -14.80 2.23
N LYS A 115 23.53 -13.95 2.91
CA LYS A 115 23.48 -12.51 2.59
C LYS A 115 24.81 -11.86 2.97
N ASN A 116 25.31 -10.93 2.16
CA ASN A 116 26.59 -10.29 2.38
C ASN A 116 26.56 -9.23 3.51
N TYR A 117 26.43 -9.70 4.75
CA TYR A 117 26.63 -8.93 5.98
C TYR A 117 27.76 -9.55 6.79
N THR A 118 28.57 -8.71 7.43
CA THR A 118 29.76 -9.18 8.17
C THR A 118 29.45 -10.27 9.19
N GLY A 119 28.39 -10.10 9.99
CA GLY A 119 27.96 -11.10 10.97
C GLY A 119 27.59 -12.44 10.33
N ASP A 120 26.81 -12.39 9.25
CA ASP A 120 26.38 -13.58 8.50
C ASP A 120 27.58 -14.31 7.90
N ARG A 121 28.49 -13.60 7.22
CA ARG A 121 29.71 -14.20 6.65
C ARG A 121 30.55 -14.94 7.69
N ILE A 122 30.74 -14.32 8.86
CA ILE A 122 31.56 -14.87 9.93
C ILE A 122 30.89 -16.11 10.51
N HIS A 123 29.61 -16.03 10.90
CA HIS A 123 28.94 -17.14 11.57
C HIS A 123 28.68 -18.33 10.64
N PHE A 124 28.29 -18.09 9.38
CA PHE A 124 28.18 -19.16 8.39
C PHE A 124 29.55 -19.73 8.01
N GLY A 125 30.59 -18.90 7.92
CA GLY A 125 31.97 -19.36 7.70
C GLY A 125 32.47 -20.30 8.80
N ILE A 126 32.31 -19.92 10.07
CA ILE A 126 32.67 -20.78 11.20
C ILE A 126 31.85 -22.08 11.20
N ALA A 127 30.56 -22.02 10.85
CA ALA A 127 29.74 -23.23 10.75
C ALA A 127 30.23 -24.16 9.62
N ALA A 128 30.61 -23.62 8.46
CA ALA A 128 31.17 -24.39 7.36
C ALA A 128 32.50 -25.08 7.73
N GLU A 129 33.42 -24.37 8.42
CA GLU A 129 34.66 -24.97 8.93
C GLU A 129 34.39 -26.14 9.89
N ARG A 130 33.37 -26.00 10.75
CA ARG A 130 32.96 -27.06 11.68
C ARG A 130 32.36 -28.27 10.97
N LEU A 131 31.54 -28.07 9.93
CA LEU A 131 30.98 -29.15 9.11
C LEU A 131 32.07 -29.88 8.33
N ALA A 132 33.01 -29.13 7.75
CA ALA A 132 34.15 -29.68 7.02
C ALA A 132 35.04 -30.55 7.93
N ALA A 133 35.26 -30.14 9.19
CA ALA A 133 35.97 -30.93 10.18
C ALA A 133 35.28 -32.28 10.52
N GLU A 134 33.98 -32.41 10.25
CA GLU A 134 33.20 -33.65 10.40
C GLU A 134 33.07 -34.43 9.08
N GLY A 135 33.71 -33.97 8.01
CA GLY A 135 33.64 -34.59 6.70
C GLY A 135 32.33 -34.34 5.95
N ILE A 136 31.56 -33.32 6.33
CA ILE A 136 30.37 -32.88 5.58
C ILE A 136 30.79 -31.81 4.56
N PRO A 137 30.79 -32.11 3.24
CA PRO A 137 31.13 -31.12 2.21
C PRO A 137 30.22 -29.90 2.33
N THR A 138 30.81 -28.72 2.37
CA THR A 138 30.06 -27.47 2.55
C THR A 138 30.58 -26.38 1.62
N GLU A 139 29.67 -25.77 0.87
CA GLU A 139 29.94 -24.60 0.02
C GLU A 139 29.02 -23.43 0.40
N ARG A 140 29.32 -22.22 -0.10
CA ARG A 140 28.54 -21.02 0.21
C ARG A 140 28.31 -20.14 -1.01
N VAL A 141 27.05 -19.81 -1.30
CA VAL A 141 26.68 -18.74 -2.24
C VAL A 141 26.53 -17.45 -1.43
N LEU A 142 27.39 -16.47 -1.70
CA LEU A 142 27.34 -15.15 -1.07
C LEU A 142 26.53 -14.21 -1.95
N VAL A 143 25.42 -13.68 -1.44
CA VAL A 143 24.53 -12.77 -2.17
C VAL A 143 24.90 -11.33 -1.88
N ASP A 144 25.27 -10.56 -2.90
CA ASP A 144 25.76 -9.17 -2.82
C ASP A 144 25.16 -8.29 -3.93
N ASP A 145 23.83 -8.30 -4.04
CA ASP A 145 23.06 -7.70 -5.14
C ASP A 145 22.72 -6.21 -4.96
N ASP A 146 22.86 -5.65 -3.76
CA ASP A 146 22.43 -4.28 -3.46
C ASP A 146 23.37 -3.21 -4.03
N LEU A 147 22.90 -2.55 -5.08
CA LEU A 147 23.67 -1.54 -5.80
C LEU A 147 24.00 -0.30 -4.95
N ALA A 148 23.21 -0.01 -3.91
CA ALA A 148 23.39 1.20 -3.09
C ALA A 148 24.67 1.22 -2.25
N THR A 149 25.31 0.06 -2.07
CA THR A 149 26.54 -0.09 -1.28
C THR A 149 27.75 -0.43 -2.13
N GLU A 150 27.64 -0.27 -3.45
CA GLU A 150 28.79 -0.41 -4.33
C GLU A 150 29.78 0.71 -4.04
N ASN A 151 30.93 0.35 -3.47
CA ASN A 151 31.99 1.28 -3.14
C ASN A 151 33.37 0.60 -3.23
N ASP A 152 34.17 1.03 -4.21
CA ASP A 152 35.52 0.54 -4.49
C ASP A 152 36.51 0.77 -3.32
N GLU A 153 36.20 1.67 -2.39
CA GLU A 153 37.03 1.98 -1.22
C GLU A 153 36.82 1.02 -0.04
N THR A 154 35.76 0.20 -0.07
CA THR A 154 35.41 -0.71 1.04
C THR A 154 35.59 -2.18 0.66
N GLY A 155 36.35 -2.94 1.46
CA GLY A 155 36.60 -4.36 1.21
C GLY A 155 35.43 -5.31 1.55
N THR A 156 34.29 -4.78 2.02
CA THR A 156 33.12 -5.58 2.44
C THR A 156 32.21 -6.02 1.29
N GLY A 157 32.28 -5.32 0.15
CA GLY A 157 31.39 -5.52 -0.99
C GLY A 157 29.96 -5.03 -0.72
N ARG A 158 29.06 -5.29 -1.68
CA ARG A 158 27.64 -4.88 -1.64
C ARG A 158 26.82 -5.71 -0.67
N ARG A 159 25.79 -5.14 -0.05
CA ARG A 159 24.84 -5.89 0.82
C ARG A 159 24.07 -6.95 0.02
N GLY A 160 23.64 -8.00 0.71
CA GLY A 160 22.70 -9.00 0.15
C GLY A 160 21.26 -8.67 0.53
N THR A 161 20.37 -8.54 -0.46
CA THR A 161 18.98 -8.13 -0.27
C THR A 161 18.03 -8.99 -1.13
N GLY A 162 17.40 -8.38 -2.14
CA GLY A 162 16.32 -8.94 -2.96
C GLY A 162 16.65 -10.22 -3.71
N ALA A 163 17.85 -10.31 -4.29
CA ALA A 163 18.27 -11.46 -5.06
C ALA A 163 18.32 -12.74 -4.22
N THR A 164 18.42 -12.63 -2.89
CA THR A 164 18.44 -13.79 -1.99
C THR A 164 17.22 -14.68 -2.20
N VAL A 165 16.02 -14.10 -2.27
CA VAL A 165 14.77 -14.85 -2.48
C VAL A 165 14.75 -15.56 -3.83
N ILE A 166 15.26 -14.90 -4.88
CA ILE A 166 15.36 -15.47 -6.23
C ILE A 166 16.38 -16.62 -6.24
N VAL A 167 17.54 -16.42 -5.63
CA VAL A 167 18.60 -17.43 -5.50
C VAL A 167 18.09 -18.66 -4.74
N GLU A 168 17.38 -18.47 -3.62
CA GLU A 168 16.81 -19.56 -2.85
C GLU A 168 15.77 -20.36 -3.65
N LYS A 169 14.89 -19.68 -4.39
CA LYS A 169 13.91 -20.35 -5.28
C LYS A 169 14.59 -21.17 -6.36
N LEU A 170 15.55 -20.59 -7.07
CA LEU A 170 16.19 -21.25 -8.21
C LEU A 170 17.11 -22.39 -7.77
N LEU A 171 17.85 -22.21 -6.66
CA LEU A 171 18.66 -23.27 -6.07
C LEU A 171 17.80 -24.40 -5.50
N GLY A 172 16.69 -24.08 -4.84
CA GLY A 172 15.74 -25.06 -4.34
C GLY A 172 15.21 -25.95 -5.46
N ALA A 173 14.78 -25.34 -6.56
CA ALA A 173 14.34 -26.06 -7.76
C ALA A 173 15.47 -26.91 -8.39
N LEU A 174 16.69 -26.37 -8.50
CA LEU A 174 17.81 -27.08 -9.11
C LEU A 174 18.30 -28.25 -8.22
N ALA A 175 18.29 -28.08 -6.91
CA ALA A 175 18.68 -29.13 -5.97
C ALA A 175 17.66 -30.28 -5.96
N ASP A 176 16.39 -30.01 -6.22
CA ASP A 176 15.35 -31.04 -6.40
C ASP A 176 15.51 -31.85 -7.69
N THR A 177 16.31 -31.38 -8.67
CA THR A 177 16.71 -32.22 -9.83
C THR A 177 17.89 -33.15 -9.51
N GLY A 178 18.37 -33.18 -8.27
CA GLY A 178 19.53 -33.97 -7.85
C GLY A 178 20.89 -33.38 -8.25
N ALA A 179 20.95 -32.07 -8.50
CA ALA A 179 22.21 -31.38 -8.78
C ALA A 179 23.21 -31.53 -7.61
N ASP A 180 24.49 -31.69 -7.94
CA ASP A 180 25.55 -31.80 -6.95
C ASP A 180 25.96 -30.44 -6.37
N LEU A 181 26.79 -30.47 -5.31
CA LEU A 181 27.19 -29.28 -4.57
C LEU A 181 27.92 -28.25 -5.44
N ALA A 182 28.77 -28.70 -6.37
CA ALA A 182 29.54 -27.83 -7.24
C ALA A 182 28.66 -27.18 -8.31
N GLN A 183 27.72 -27.94 -8.88
CA GLN A 183 26.71 -27.43 -9.81
C GLN A 183 25.85 -26.35 -9.16
N LEU A 184 25.36 -26.60 -7.94
CA LEU A 184 24.56 -25.64 -7.19
C LEU A 184 25.35 -24.37 -6.85
N LYS A 185 26.59 -24.52 -6.37
CA LYS A 185 27.48 -23.39 -6.07
C LYS A 185 27.71 -22.50 -7.30
N ASN A 186 28.13 -23.10 -8.41
CA ASN A 186 28.41 -22.38 -9.65
C ASN A 186 27.17 -21.70 -10.22
N PHE A 187 26.01 -22.38 -10.16
CA PHE A 187 24.75 -21.81 -10.61
C PHE A 187 24.32 -20.62 -9.73
N GLY A 188 24.39 -20.77 -8.41
CA GLY A 188 24.04 -19.72 -7.46
C GLY A 188 24.92 -18.47 -7.63
N ASP A 189 26.24 -18.64 -7.75
CA ASP A 189 27.16 -17.52 -8.00
C ASP A 189 26.82 -16.77 -9.30
N ARG A 190 26.46 -17.49 -10.36
CA ARG A 190 26.07 -16.91 -11.64
C ARG A 190 24.73 -16.17 -11.56
N VAL A 191 23.78 -16.64 -10.74
CA VAL A 191 22.53 -15.92 -10.50
C VAL A 191 22.82 -14.62 -9.75
N VAL A 192 23.65 -14.67 -8.70
CA VAL A 192 24.02 -13.49 -7.91
C VAL A 192 24.71 -12.44 -8.78
N SER A 193 25.72 -12.82 -9.56
CA SER A 193 26.48 -11.87 -10.39
C SER A 193 25.60 -11.15 -11.43
N GLU A 194 24.51 -11.78 -11.84
CA GLU A 194 23.53 -11.29 -12.80
C GLU A 194 22.23 -10.78 -12.13
N SER A 195 22.30 -10.41 -10.85
CA SER A 195 21.19 -9.82 -10.10
C SER A 195 21.56 -8.46 -9.51
N ARG A 196 20.62 -7.51 -9.51
CA ARG A 196 20.77 -6.20 -8.85
C ARG A 196 19.51 -5.84 -8.09
N SER A 197 19.68 -5.17 -6.94
CA SER A 197 18.59 -4.62 -6.14
C SER A 197 18.83 -3.18 -5.73
N LEU A 198 17.73 -2.44 -5.56
CA LEU A 198 17.69 -1.10 -4.99
C LEU A 198 16.44 -0.94 -4.13
N ALA A 199 16.57 -0.27 -3.01
CA ALA A 199 15.49 -0.01 -2.06
C ALA A 199 15.31 1.49 -1.80
N VAL A 200 14.08 1.90 -1.49
CA VAL A 200 13.75 3.28 -1.08
C VAL A 200 12.78 3.26 0.09
N ALA A 201 12.88 4.24 0.99
CA ALA A 201 11.94 4.40 2.09
C ALA A 201 11.51 5.85 2.30
N SER A 202 10.23 6.05 2.60
CA SER A 202 9.64 7.32 3.07
C SER A 202 9.43 7.36 4.58
N GLY A 203 9.59 6.22 5.27
CA GLY A 203 9.58 6.14 6.73
C GLY A 203 10.41 4.96 7.22
N SER A 204 11.23 5.18 8.24
CA SER A 204 12.02 4.12 8.85
C SER A 204 11.16 3.17 9.70
N HIS A 205 11.72 2.00 10.01
CA HIS A 205 11.09 1.03 10.88
C HIS A 205 11.01 1.52 12.33
N THR A 206 10.11 0.93 13.10
CA THR A 206 10.10 1.00 14.57
C THR A 206 11.23 0.14 15.10
N SER A 207 12.21 0.77 15.76
CA SER A 207 13.31 0.08 16.43
C SER A 207 12.77 -0.93 17.44
N PHE A 208 13.19 -2.18 17.27
CA PHE A 208 12.83 -3.27 18.19
C PHE A 208 13.29 -2.99 19.64
N ALA A 209 14.45 -2.35 19.79
CA ALA A 209 15.05 -2.06 21.09
C ALA A 209 14.39 -0.88 21.81
N THR A 210 14.06 0.21 21.09
CA THR A 210 13.56 1.45 21.72
C THR A 210 12.06 1.66 21.59
N ARG A 211 11.38 0.84 20.77
CA ARG A 211 9.94 0.94 20.44
C ARG A 211 9.54 2.31 19.86
N ARG A 212 10.50 3.02 19.27
CA ARG A 212 10.35 4.31 18.60
C ARG A 212 10.78 4.19 17.14
N VAL A 213 10.44 5.19 16.33
CA VAL A 213 11.00 5.33 14.97
C VAL A 213 12.53 5.26 15.06
N ALA A 214 13.17 4.44 14.23
CA ALA A 214 14.61 4.21 14.29
C ALA A 214 15.40 5.47 13.93
N PHE A 215 14.94 6.21 12.92
CA PHE A 215 15.48 7.52 12.52
C PHE A 215 14.44 8.29 11.68
N ASP A 216 14.56 9.61 11.66
CA ASP A 216 13.60 10.46 10.97
C ASP A 216 13.91 10.58 9.47
N ILE A 217 12.86 10.57 8.64
CA ILE A 217 12.95 10.86 7.20
C ILE A 217 12.04 12.06 6.97
N ALA A 218 12.62 13.16 6.47
CA ALA A 218 11.88 14.40 6.33
C ALA A 218 10.72 14.26 5.33
N GLU A 219 9.63 14.97 5.60
CA GLU A 219 8.45 14.97 4.74
C GLU A 219 8.82 15.37 3.30
N GLY A 220 8.32 14.59 2.32
CA GLY A 220 8.61 14.79 0.90
C GLY A 220 9.99 14.32 0.44
N THR A 221 10.78 13.68 1.32
CA THR A 221 12.06 13.05 0.98
C THR A 221 12.01 11.53 1.11
N LEU A 222 12.98 10.87 0.49
CA LEU A 222 13.18 9.43 0.49
C LEU A 222 14.64 9.12 0.79
N GLU A 223 14.88 8.07 1.56
CA GLU A 223 16.19 7.43 1.66
C GLU A 223 16.39 6.50 0.46
N TYR A 224 17.30 6.85 -0.45
CA TYR A 224 17.52 6.11 -1.70
C TYR A 224 18.72 5.17 -1.56
N GLY A 225 18.46 3.86 -1.48
CA GLY A 225 19.48 2.86 -1.19
C GLY A 225 19.54 2.46 0.28
N ILE A 226 18.41 2.55 0.99
CA ILE A 226 18.29 2.12 2.39
C ILE A 226 18.53 0.62 2.55
N GLY A 227 19.20 0.23 3.64
CA GLY A 227 19.41 -1.19 3.97
C GLY A 227 18.22 -1.84 4.67
N ILE A 228 18.16 -3.18 4.65
CA ILE A 228 17.05 -3.93 5.26
C ILE A 228 17.08 -3.91 6.80
N HIS A 229 18.18 -3.52 7.44
CA HIS A 229 18.23 -3.31 8.89
C HIS A 229 18.08 -1.82 9.27
N GLY A 230 17.70 -0.97 8.30
CA GLY A 230 17.63 0.47 8.47
C GLY A 230 18.98 1.16 8.50
N GLU A 231 20.00 0.58 7.88
CA GLU A 231 21.24 1.31 7.60
C GLU A 231 20.92 2.51 6.69
N PRO A 232 21.31 3.75 7.09
CA PRO A 232 21.04 4.95 6.30
C PRO A 232 21.55 4.82 4.86
N ALA A 233 20.85 5.45 3.92
CA ALA A 233 21.35 5.56 2.56
C ALA A 233 22.53 6.52 2.50
N GLN A 234 23.32 6.45 1.41
CA GLN A 234 24.32 7.49 1.12
C GLN A 234 23.65 8.80 0.70
N ASP A 235 22.49 8.70 0.02
CA ASP A 235 21.77 9.82 -0.55
C ASP A 235 20.30 9.86 -0.08
N SER A 236 19.85 11.03 0.35
CA SER A 236 18.43 11.36 0.46
C SER A 236 17.98 12.08 -0.82
N THR A 237 16.82 11.73 -1.36
CA THR A 237 16.28 12.33 -2.58
C THR A 237 14.86 12.86 -2.37
N ARG A 238 14.47 13.90 -3.12
CA ARG A 238 13.11 14.44 -3.04
C ARG A 238 12.19 13.60 -3.93
N LEU A 239 10.99 13.25 -3.43
CA LEU A 239 9.99 12.60 -4.26
C LEU A 239 9.41 13.61 -5.26
N ALA A 240 9.73 13.45 -6.56
CA ALA A 240 9.14 14.23 -7.64
C ALA A 240 7.82 13.61 -8.14
N GLY A 241 7.78 12.28 -8.23
CA GLY A 241 6.65 11.46 -8.65
C GLY A 241 6.99 9.97 -8.54
N LEU A 242 5.99 9.09 -8.55
CA LEU A 242 6.22 7.64 -8.43
C LEU A 242 6.84 7.07 -9.71
N GLU A 243 6.36 7.51 -10.88
CA GLU A 243 6.81 7.10 -12.20
C GLU A 243 8.30 7.42 -12.38
N ASP A 244 8.70 8.67 -12.09
CA ASP A 244 10.11 9.11 -12.16
C ASP A 244 11.01 8.31 -11.22
N LEU A 245 10.53 8.01 -10.01
CA LEU A 245 11.27 7.24 -9.02
C LEU A 245 11.51 5.80 -9.51
N VAL A 246 10.46 5.14 -10.00
CA VAL A 246 10.54 3.77 -10.50
C VAL A 246 11.40 3.73 -11.77
N GLU A 247 11.28 4.71 -12.68
CA GLU A 247 12.16 4.81 -13.85
C GLU A 247 13.62 4.97 -13.47
N LYS A 248 13.92 5.85 -12.50
CA LYS A 248 15.28 6.01 -11.98
C LYS A 248 15.83 4.68 -11.43
N MET A 249 15.05 3.96 -10.63
CA MET A 249 15.46 2.69 -10.05
C MET A 249 15.67 1.62 -11.12
N VAL A 250 14.69 1.41 -12.02
CA VAL A 250 14.77 0.40 -13.09
C VAL A 250 15.96 0.68 -14.01
N THR A 251 16.18 1.93 -14.40
CA THR A 251 17.33 2.32 -15.24
C THR A 251 18.66 1.98 -14.56
N ALA A 252 18.84 2.39 -13.30
CA ALA A 252 20.06 2.08 -12.54
C ALA A 252 20.30 0.56 -12.40
N LEU A 253 19.25 -0.23 -12.17
CA LEU A 253 19.35 -1.68 -12.08
C LEU A 253 19.77 -2.30 -13.42
N LEU A 254 19.17 -1.88 -14.53
CA LEU A 254 19.49 -2.41 -15.86
C LEU A 254 20.90 -2.04 -16.31
N ASP A 255 21.35 -0.81 -16.04
CA ASP A 255 22.69 -0.33 -16.38
C ASP A 255 23.78 -1.08 -15.60
N ALA A 256 23.50 -1.48 -14.35
CA ALA A 256 24.44 -2.22 -13.50
C ALA A 256 24.43 -3.75 -13.75
N LEU A 257 23.47 -4.26 -14.51
CA LEU A 257 23.44 -5.68 -14.90
C LEU A 257 24.50 -5.97 -15.97
N PRO A 258 25.18 -7.12 -15.90
CA PRO A 258 26.03 -7.54 -17.01
C PRO A 258 25.22 -7.71 -18.29
N ALA A 259 25.91 -7.59 -19.44
CA ALA A 259 25.33 -7.88 -20.74
C ALA A 259 24.77 -9.31 -20.77
N GLY A 260 23.59 -9.48 -21.33
CA GLY A 260 22.87 -10.75 -21.31
C GLY A 260 21.65 -10.73 -22.24
N THR A 261 20.74 -11.66 -22.02
CA THR A 261 19.45 -11.75 -22.72
C THR A 261 18.53 -10.57 -22.37
N ASP A 262 17.61 -10.23 -23.27
CA ASP A 262 16.52 -9.28 -23.00
C ASP A 262 15.38 -9.93 -22.20
N ARG A 263 15.73 -10.78 -21.23
CA ARG A 263 14.81 -11.55 -20.39
C ARG A 263 15.22 -11.43 -18.93
N VAL A 264 14.25 -11.23 -18.05
CA VAL A 264 14.50 -10.99 -16.62
C VAL A 264 13.47 -11.69 -15.72
N LEU A 265 13.90 -11.96 -14.49
CA LEU A 265 13.03 -12.19 -13.33
C LEU A 265 12.98 -10.90 -12.53
N VAL A 266 11.81 -10.57 -12.00
CA VAL A 266 11.58 -9.32 -11.25
C VAL A 266 11.02 -9.62 -9.86
N LEU A 267 11.54 -8.94 -8.84
CA LEU A 267 10.92 -8.89 -7.52
C LEU A 267 10.57 -7.44 -7.19
N VAL A 268 9.26 -7.18 -6.98
CA VAL A 268 8.73 -5.93 -6.45
C VAL A 268 8.37 -6.18 -4.99
N ASN A 269 9.26 -5.77 -4.09
CA ASN A 269 9.20 -6.12 -2.68
C ASN A 269 8.78 -4.92 -1.81
N GLY A 270 7.80 -5.10 -0.94
CA GLY A 270 7.52 -4.18 0.16
C GLY A 270 8.50 -4.37 1.32
N LEU A 271 8.86 -3.28 2.01
CA LEU A 271 9.74 -3.33 3.19
C LEU A 271 8.98 -3.47 4.53
N GLY A 272 7.67 -3.73 4.48
CA GLY A 272 6.83 -3.88 5.68
C GLY A 272 5.49 -3.17 5.55
N ALA A 273 5.50 -1.83 5.67
CA ALA A 273 4.28 -1.02 5.74
C ALA A 273 3.74 -0.57 4.37
N THR A 274 4.35 -0.98 3.26
CA THR A 274 3.85 -0.68 1.90
C THR A 274 2.74 -1.64 1.50
N THR A 275 1.61 -1.10 1.06
CA THR A 275 0.40 -1.88 0.83
C THR A 275 0.44 -2.64 -0.50
N ALA A 276 -0.35 -3.70 -0.61
CA ALA A 276 -0.49 -4.45 -1.86
C ALA A 276 -1.01 -3.58 -3.03
N LEU A 277 -1.87 -2.59 -2.73
CA LEU A 277 -2.36 -1.63 -3.73
C LEU A 277 -1.21 -0.84 -4.35
N GLU A 278 -0.30 -0.34 -3.50
CA GLU A 278 0.87 0.43 -3.96
C GLU A 278 1.87 -0.44 -4.71
N LEU A 279 2.16 -1.65 -4.21
CA LEU A 279 3.04 -2.59 -4.92
C LEU A 279 2.47 -2.98 -6.28
N GLY A 280 1.14 -3.08 -6.42
CA GLY A 280 0.47 -3.28 -7.70
C GLY A 280 0.68 -2.10 -8.67
N ALA A 281 0.55 -0.86 -8.19
CA ALA A 281 0.82 0.33 -9.00
C ALA A 281 2.29 0.41 -9.44
N ILE A 282 3.23 0.13 -8.53
CA ILE A 282 4.67 0.06 -8.85
C ILE A 282 4.94 -1.01 -9.91
N THR A 283 4.34 -2.19 -9.78
CA THR A 283 4.49 -3.30 -10.74
C THR A 283 4.02 -2.91 -12.13
N ALA A 284 2.89 -2.18 -12.24
CA ALA A 284 2.40 -1.71 -13.53
C ALA A 284 3.40 -0.77 -14.22
N ILE A 285 4.05 0.13 -13.47
CA ILE A 285 5.08 1.03 -14.00
C ILE A 285 6.32 0.23 -14.44
N VAL A 286 6.76 -0.74 -13.62
CA VAL A 286 7.90 -1.62 -13.96
C VAL A 286 7.63 -2.40 -15.25
N ASP A 287 6.45 -3.01 -15.40
CA ASP A 287 6.05 -3.73 -16.62
C ASP A 287 6.09 -2.83 -17.86
N GLN A 288 5.49 -1.64 -17.77
CA GLN A 288 5.51 -0.65 -18.86
C GLN A 288 6.93 -0.25 -19.26
N LEU A 289 7.79 0.04 -18.29
CA LEU A 289 9.17 0.48 -18.54
C LEU A 289 10.03 -0.62 -19.17
N LEU A 290 9.87 -1.87 -18.72
CA LEU A 290 10.60 -3.03 -19.27
C LEU A 290 10.08 -3.39 -20.66
N CYS A 291 8.76 -3.40 -20.86
CA CYS A 291 8.14 -3.63 -22.17
C CYS A 291 8.57 -2.57 -23.20
N ALA A 292 8.60 -1.29 -22.82
CA ALA A 292 9.04 -0.20 -23.69
C ALA A 292 10.52 -0.33 -24.12
N ARG A 293 11.35 -1.03 -23.31
CA ARG A 293 12.75 -1.34 -23.59
C ARG A 293 12.94 -2.68 -24.32
N GLY A 294 11.87 -3.39 -24.66
CA GLY A 294 11.92 -4.69 -25.32
C GLY A 294 12.34 -5.85 -24.41
N ILE A 295 12.32 -5.66 -23.09
CA ILE A 295 12.72 -6.66 -22.10
C ILE A 295 11.50 -7.49 -21.68
N VAL A 296 11.63 -8.81 -21.73
CA VAL A 296 10.58 -9.78 -21.35
C VAL A 296 10.73 -10.21 -19.90
N ILE A 297 9.64 -10.16 -19.14
CA ILE A 297 9.60 -10.67 -17.76
C ILE A 297 9.18 -12.15 -17.79
N ASP A 298 10.14 -13.06 -17.54
CA ASP A 298 9.88 -14.51 -17.49
C ASP A 298 9.10 -14.94 -16.24
N GLY A 299 9.20 -14.15 -15.19
CA GLY A 299 8.56 -14.36 -13.90
C GLY A 299 8.71 -13.15 -13.01
N ALA A 300 7.66 -12.85 -12.23
CA ALA A 300 7.71 -11.78 -11.24
C ALA A 300 7.16 -12.26 -9.90
N LEU A 301 7.67 -11.66 -8.84
CA LEU A 301 7.18 -11.83 -7.48
C LEU A 301 6.83 -10.45 -6.91
N VAL A 302 5.59 -10.27 -6.44
CA VAL A 302 5.07 -8.97 -5.97
C VAL A 302 4.43 -9.15 -4.60
N GLY A 303 4.85 -8.35 -3.63
CA GLY A 303 4.42 -8.49 -2.23
C GLY A 303 5.52 -8.14 -1.24
N THR A 304 5.35 -8.50 0.03
CA THR A 304 6.39 -8.33 1.06
C THR A 304 7.05 -9.68 1.31
N TYR A 305 8.26 -9.84 0.80
CA TYR A 305 9.07 -11.06 0.92
C TYR A 305 10.32 -10.85 1.76
N ILE A 306 10.80 -9.61 1.81
CA ILE A 306 11.94 -9.16 2.59
C ILE A 306 11.50 -7.88 3.29
N SER A 307 10.87 -8.05 4.45
CA SER A 307 10.49 -6.91 5.28
C SER A 307 11.73 -6.31 5.95
N ALA A 308 11.57 -5.11 6.48
CA ALA A 308 12.44 -4.48 7.45
C ALA A 308 11.54 -4.03 8.60
N LEU A 309 10.96 -5.01 9.29
CA LEU A 309 9.85 -4.82 10.23
C LEU A 309 8.67 -4.05 9.57
N ASP A 310 8.34 -2.88 10.08
CA ASP A 310 7.27 -1.97 9.64
C ASP A 310 7.79 -0.80 8.79
N MET A 311 8.98 -0.92 8.19
CA MET A 311 9.53 0.14 7.32
C MET A 311 8.57 0.48 6.18
N ARG A 312 8.37 1.78 5.94
CA ARG A 312 7.55 2.29 4.85
C ARG A 312 8.41 2.54 3.62
N GLY A 313 8.51 1.52 2.78
CA GLY A 313 9.31 1.57 1.56
C GLY A 313 9.13 0.34 0.68
N PHE A 314 9.84 0.31 -0.43
CA PHE A 314 9.85 -0.82 -1.36
C PHE A 314 11.24 -1.00 -1.97
N SER A 315 11.51 -2.18 -2.50
CA SER A 315 12.70 -2.48 -3.27
C SER A 315 12.35 -3.17 -4.57
N LEU A 316 13.18 -2.93 -5.57
CA LEU A 316 13.12 -3.58 -6.87
C LEU A 316 14.37 -4.43 -7.05
N THR A 317 14.17 -5.65 -7.54
CA THR A 317 15.25 -6.55 -7.93
C THR A 317 15.04 -7.00 -9.36
N VAL A 318 16.10 -6.97 -10.16
CA VAL A 318 16.12 -7.50 -11.51
C VAL A 318 17.24 -8.52 -11.61
N THR A 319 16.90 -9.73 -12.09
CA THR A 319 17.84 -10.83 -12.31
C THR A 319 17.74 -11.25 -13.78
N ARG A 320 18.88 -11.39 -14.49
CA ARG A 320 18.84 -11.90 -15.88
C ARG A 320 18.22 -13.30 -15.92
N SER A 321 17.49 -13.59 -16.98
CA SER A 321 16.79 -14.86 -17.17
C SER A 321 17.16 -15.52 -18.49
N ASP A 322 17.11 -16.84 -18.51
CA ASP A 322 17.29 -17.70 -19.67
C ASP A 322 16.29 -18.87 -19.60
N ASP A 323 16.31 -19.77 -20.57
CA ASP A 323 15.38 -20.92 -20.57
C ASP A 323 15.51 -21.80 -19.32
N GLN A 324 16.74 -21.99 -18.82
CA GLN A 324 16.99 -22.79 -17.64
C GLN A 324 16.38 -22.12 -16.39
N ARG A 325 16.66 -20.83 -16.18
CA ARG A 325 16.14 -20.05 -15.04
C ARG A 325 14.63 -19.90 -15.11
N ALA A 326 14.07 -19.68 -16.29
CA ALA A 326 12.63 -19.59 -16.48
C ALA A 326 11.93 -20.93 -16.18
N GLN A 327 12.57 -22.06 -16.51
CA GLN A 327 12.08 -23.40 -16.13
C GLN A 327 12.17 -23.64 -14.62
N LEU A 328 13.30 -23.31 -13.99
CA LEU A 328 13.50 -23.45 -12.53
C LEU A 328 12.58 -22.53 -11.73
N TRP A 329 12.31 -21.32 -12.22
CA TRP A 329 11.34 -20.40 -11.64
C TRP A 329 9.95 -21.03 -11.61
N ARG A 330 9.56 -21.69 -12.71
CA ARG A 330 8.31 -22.44 -12.87
C ARG A 330 8.31 -23.83 -12.23
N HIS A 331 9.39 -24.23 -11.56
CA HIS A 331 9.40 -25.50 -10.83
C HIS A 331 8.44 -25.41 -9.65
N GLU A 332 7.70 -26.48 -9.39
CA GLU A 332 6.78 -26.56 -8.26
C GLU A 332 7.52 -26.32 -6.94
N THR A 333 6.94 -25.50 -6.08
CA THR A 333 7.50 -25.12 -4.78
C THR A 333 6.35 -25.10 -3.78
N ALA A 334 6.47 -25.92 -2.73
CA ALA A 334 5.51 -26.00 -1.65
C ALA A 334 6.18 -25.49 -0.36
N VAL A 335 6.24 -24.16 -0.25
CA VAL A 335 6.75 -23.45 0.93
C VAL A 335 5.72 -22.39 1.35
N PRO A 336 5.53 -22.13 2.66
CA PRO A 336 4.44 -21.26 3.12
C PRO A 336 4.52 -19.79 2.67
N GLY A 337 5.73 -19.29 2.41
CA GLY A 337 6.00 -17.90 2.03
C GLY A 337 6.04 -17.65 0.52
N TRP A 338 5.79 -18.66 -0.31
CA TRP A 338 5.76 -18.52 -1.77
C TRP A 338 4.31 -18.54 -2.27
N PRO A 339 3.88 -17.57 -3.08
CA PRO A 339 2.52 -17.58 -3.61
C PRO A 339 2.32 -18.74 -4.59
N PRO A 340 1.08 -19.22 -4.78
CA PRO A 340 0.76 -20.14 -5.86
C PRO A 340 1.28 -19.59 -7.19
N MET A 341 1.95 -20.43 -7.98
CA MET A 341 2.56 -19.96 -9.23
C MET A 341 1.54 -19.31 -10.16
N SER A 342 1.84 -18.08 -10.57
CA SER A 342 1.17 -17.40 -11.67
C SER A 342 2.17 -17.11 -12.78
N THR A 343 1.79 -17.34 -14.03
CA THR A 343 2.53 -16.79 -15.17
C THR A 343 2.41 -15.27 -15.14
N PHE A 344 3.53 -14.56 -15.19
CA PHE A 344 3.49 -13.12 -15.41
C PHE A 344 3.04 -12.86 -16.84
N ALA A 345 2.01 -12.03 -17.00
CA ALA A 345 1.52 -11.58 -18.29
C ALA A 345 1.15 -10.11 -18.14
N SER A 346 1.55 -9.29 -19.11
CA SER A 346 1.10 -7.90 -19.17
C SER A 346 -0.43 -7.86 -19.23
N ALA A 347 -1.03 -6.90 -18.53
CA ALA A 347 -2.47 -6.78 -18.50
C ALA A 347 -3.03 -6.55 -19.92
N GLU A 348 -4.04 -7.33 -20.32
CA GLU A 348 -4.74 -7.09 -21.58
C GLU A 348 -5.44 -5.72 -21.53
N SER A 349 -4.96 -4.77 -22.31
CA SER A 349 -5.62 -3.48 -22.46
C SER A 349 -6.82 -3.64 -23.39
N GLN A 350 -8.02 -3.72 -22.82
CA GLN A 350 -9.22 -3.40 -23.59
C GLN A 350 -9.29 -1.88 -23.71
N ALA A 351 -9.14 -1.38 -24.94
CA ALA A 351 -9.36 0.03 -25.21
C ALA A 351 -10.74 0.42 -24.65
N PRO A 352 -10.85 1.42 -23.76
CA PRO A 352 -12.14 1.87 -23.26
C PRO A 352 -13.00 2.23 -24.47
N ALA A 353 -14.25 1.76 -24.48
CA ALA A 353 -15.24 2.15 -25.47
C ALA A 353 -15.18 3.68 -25.58
N SER A 354 -14.82 4.18 -26.76
CA SER A 354 -14.33 5.55 -26.99
C SER A 354 -14.97 6.54 -26.02
N ALA A 355 -14.23 6.92 -24.97
CA ALA A 355 -14.64 8.01 -24.12
C ALA A 355 -14.87 9.19 -25.08
N ALA A 356 -16.09 9.75 -25.07
CA ALA A 356 -16.39 10.93 -25.85
C ALA A 356 -15.26 11.96 -25.61
N PRO A 357 -14.82 12.68 -26.65
CA PRO A 357 -13.66 13.57 -26.54
C PRO A 357 -13.80 14.44 -25.30
N VAL A 358 -12.81 14.31 -24.42
CA VAL A 358 -12.69 15.12 -23.22
C VAL A 358 -12.59 16.57 -23.69
N ALA A 359 -13.61 17.37 -23.40
CA ALA A 359 -13.50 18.80 -23.60
C ALA A 359 -12.55 19.31 -22.52
N ASP A 360 -11.29 19.55 -22.89
CA ASP A 360 -10.26 20.10 -22.00
C ASP A 360 -10.52 21.56 -21.57
N ASP A 361 -11.66 22.14 -21.97
CA ASP A 361 -11.98 23.54 -21.74
C ASP A 361 -13.49 23.74 -21.50
N ASP A 362 -14.03 23.07 -20.46
CA ASP A 362 -15.42 23.31 -20.03
C ASP A 362 -15.53 24.63 -19.25
N ASP A 363 -16.02 25.66 -19.94
CA ASP A 363 -16.16 27.02 -19.43
C ASP A 363 -17.50 27.26 -18.67
N ASP A 364 -18.18 26.19 -18.24
CA ASP A 364 -19.43 26.30 -17.47
C ASP A 364 -19.22 27.05 -16.14
N PRO A 365 -19.85 28.22 -15.96
CA PRO A 365 -19.58 29.06 -14.80
C PRO A 365 -19.96 28.42 -13.47
N PHE A 366 -21.01 27.60 -13.46
CA PHE A 366 -21.45 26.89 -12.29
C PHE A 366 -20.43 25.81 -11.90
N LEU A 367 -20.02 24.95 -12.82
CA LEU A 367 -19.03 23.88 -12.52
C LEU A 367 -17.67 24.45 -12.10
N ARG A 368 -17.25 25.60 -12.64
CA ARG A 368 -16.05 26.31 -12.16
C ARG A 368 -16.21 26.76 -10.72
N SER A 369 -17.33 27.41 -10.39
CA SER A 369 -17.61 27.90 -9.03
C SER A 369 -17.71 26.75 -8.03
N VAL A 370 -18.34 25.64 -8.40
CA VAL A 370 -18.41 24.42 -7.57
C VAL A 370 -17.01 23.84 -7.36
N GLY A 371 -16.19 23.76 -8.41
CA GLY A 371 -14.80 23.28 -8.31
C GLY A 371 -13.98 24.09 -7.30
N GLU A 372 -13.97 25.42 -7.43
CA GLU A 372 -13.25 26.31 -6.51
C GLU A 372 -13.74 26.22 -5.06
N ALA A 373 -15.04 26.02 -4.86
CA ALA A 373 -15.62 25.88 -3.52
C ALA A 373 -15.30 24.52 -2.89
N VAL A 374 -15.39 23.44 -3.66
CA VAL A 374 -15.08 22.08 -3.20
C VAL A 374 -13.58 21.93 -2.93
N GLU A 375 -12.71 22.47 -3.77
CA GLU A 375 -11.26 22.49 -3.52
C GLU A 375 -10.91 23.23 -2.22
N ARG A 376 -11.55 24.39 -1.96
CA ARG A 376 -11.39 25.11 -0.69
C ARG A 376 -11.93 24.34 0.51
N ALA A 377 -13.01 23.58 0.35
CA ALA A 377 -13.62 22.80 1.43
C ALA A 377 -12.91 21.46 1.70
N HIS A 378 -12.08 20.98 0.77
CA HIS A 378 -11.51 19.62 0.75
C HIS A 378 -10.91 19.21 2.10
N ALA A 379 -9.90 19.95 2.59
CA ALA A 379 -9.21 19.61 3.83
C ALA A 379 -10.14 19.58 5.05
N ARG A 380 -11.12 20.51 5.11
CA ARG A 380 -12.10 20.54 6.20
C ARG A 380 -13.05 19.36 6.13
N LEU A 381 -13.56 19.02 4.94
CA LEU A 381 -14.48 17.89 4.78
C LEU A 381 -13.78 16.56 5.10
N THR A 382 -12.51 16.43 4.71
CA THR A 382 -11.66 15.30 5.08
C THR A 382 -11.46 15.22 6.59
N ASP A 383 -11.13 16.32 7.29
CA ASP A 383 -11.00 16.32 8.76
C ASP A 383 -12.31 15.95 9.47
N LEU A 384 -13.44 16.54 9.03
CA LEU A 384 -14.75 16.22 9.60
C LEU A 384 -15.10 14.74 9.42
N ASP A 385 -14.79 14.18 8.25
CA ASP A 385 -15.06 12.79 7.95
C ASP A 385 -14.09 11.84 8.68
N GLN A 386 -12.81 12.18 8.84
CA GLN A 386 -11.86 11.35 9.62
C GLN A 386 -12.28 11.16 11.09
N ARG A 387 -13.00 12.12 11.67
CA ARG A 387 -13.51 12.03 13.05
C ARG A 387 -14.64 11.03 13.22
N ALA A 388 -15.38 10.72 12.15
CA ALA A 388 -16.60 9.92 12.21
C ALA A 388 -16.66 8.76 11.18
N GLY A 389 -15.80 8.76 10.18
CA GLY A 389 -15.83 7.91 8.99
C GLY A 389 -14.42 7.54 8.53
N ASP A 390 -14.22 7.44 7.23
CA ASP A 390 -12.97 7.02 6.57
C ASP A 390 -12.13 8.16 6.01
N GLY A 391 -12.65 9.40 6.01
CA GLY A 391 -11.88 10.59 5.67
C GLY A 391 -11.82 10.91 4.18
N ASP A 392 -12.63 10.24 3.36
CA ASP A 392 -12.58 10.32 1.89
C ASP A 392 -13.64 11.27 1.30
N PHE A 393 -14.50 11.87 2.13
CA PHE A 393 -15.63 12.66 1.65
C PHE A 393 -15.20 13.87 0.80
N GLY A 394 -14.09 14.53 1.16
CA GLY A 394 -13.51 15.62 0.38
C GLY A 394 -13.07 15.17 -1.01
N ASP A 395 -12.39 14.03 -1.10
CA ASP A 395 -11.93 13.43 -2.37
C ASP A 395 -13.10 13.05 -3.26
N ASN A 396 -14.16 12.48 -2.67
CA ASN A 396 -15.39 12.12 -3.39
C ASN A 396 -16.05 13.33 -4.06
N LEU A 397 -16.11 14.48 -3.37
CA LEU A 397 -16.66 15.70 -3.99
C LEU A 397 -15.77 16.23 -5.11
N VAL A 398 -14.44 16.28 -4.92
CA VAL A 398 -13.50 16.75 -5.94
C VAL A 398 -13.56 15.86 -7.18
N ALA A 399 -13.61 14.53 -7.00
CA ALA A 399 -13.74 13.56 -8.08
C ALA A 399 -15.05 13.75 -8.85
N GLY A 400 -16.17 13.95 -8.15
CA GLY A 400 -17.47 14.22 -8.76
C GLY A 400 -17.46 15.45 -9.66
N VAL A 401 -16.86 16.56 -9.22
CA VAL A 401 -16.75 17.78 -10.05
C VAL A 401 -15.81 17.57 -11.24
N ARG A 402 -14.66 16.93 -11.01
CA ARG A 402 -13.69 16.62 -12.07
C ARG A 402 -14.30 15.76 -13.17
N ASN A 403 -15.08 14.74 -12.80
CA ASN A 403 -15.77 13.87 -13.75
C ASN A 403 -16.91 14.59 -14.47
N ALA A 404 -17.64 15.48 -13.80
CA ALA A 404 -18.71 16.28 -14.41
C ALA A 404 -18.19 17.18 -15.54
N ARG A 405 -17.02 17.80 -15.36
CA ARG A 405 -16.35 18.63 -16.38
C ARG A 405 -15.95 17.86 -17.63
N ARG A 406 -15.81 16.53 -17.54
CA ARG A 406 -15.49 15.65 -18.68
C ARG A 406 -16.73 15.24 -19.48
N LEU A 407 -17.93 15.51 -18.99
CA LEU A 407 -19.18 15.19 -19.68
C LEU A 407 -19.51 16.24 -20.76
N SER A 408 -20.23 15.81 -21.80
CA SER A 408 -20.64 16.66 -22.92
C SER A 408 -21.28 17.98 -22.46
N SER A 409 -20.76 19.11 -22.96
CA SER A 409 -21.26 20.47 -22.69
C SER A 409 -22.67 20.78 -23.25
N SER A 410 -23.33 19.79 -23.88
CA SER A 410 -24.71 19.92 -24.35
C SER A 410 -25.76 19.98 -23.22
N GLN A 411 -25.36 19.72 -21.98
CA GLN A 411 -26.23 19.72 -20.80
C GLN A 411 -25.79 20.78 -19.78
N PRO A 412 -26.73 21.38 -19.02
CA PRO A 412 -26.40 22.32 -17.95
C PRO A 412 -25.44 21.72 -16.92
N GLY A 413 -24.57 22.54 -16.33
CA GLY A 413 -23.59 22.14 -15.33
C GLY A 413 -24.18 21.33 -14.17
N LEU A 414 -25.35 21.71 -13.65
CA LEU A 414 -26.01 20.97 -12.57
C LEU A 414 -26.43 19.55 -12.98
N THR A 415 -26.96 19.35 -14.19
CA THR A 415 -27.31 18.03 -14.71
C THR A 415 -26.06 17.16 -14.90
N ARG A 416 -24.97 17.76 -15.37
CA ARG A 416 -23.67 17.06 -15.50
C ARG A 416 -23.10 16.66 -14.15
N LEU A 417 -23.21 17.53 -13.16
CA LEU A 417 -22.82 17.24 -11.79
C LEU A 417 -23.64 16.07 -11.23
N ALA A 418 -24.97 16.11 -11.36
CA ALA A 418 -25.85 15.03 -10.92
C ALA A 418 -25.47 13.66 -11.53
N ARG A 419 -25.30 13.61 -12.86
CA ARG A 419 -24.88 12.39 -13.58
C ARG A 419 -23.53 11.87 -13.13
N SER A 420 -22.55 12.77 -12.96
CA SER A 420 -21.23 12.39 -12.46
C SER A 420 -21.31 11.67 -11.11
N PHE A 421 -22.11 12.20 -10.18
CA PHE A 421 -22.31 11.59 -8.86
C PHE A 421 -23.11 10.28 -8.90
N LEU A 422 -24.05 10.12 -9.84
CA LEU A 422 -24.80 8.87 -10.01
C LEU A 422 -23.97 7.76 -10.66
N ASP A 423 -23.17 8.11 -11.67
CA ASP A 423 -22.57 7.14 -12.59
C ASP A 423 -21.09 6.85 -12.29
N THR A 424 -20.37 7.77 -11.63
CA THR A 424 -18.90 7.70 -11.53
C THR A 424 -18.33 7.85 -10.12
N VAL A 425 -19.08 8.43 -9.18
CA VAL A 425 -18.63 8.58 -7.78
C VAL A 425 -19.15 7.40 -6.97
N GLY A 426 -18.23 6.59 -6.45
CA GLY A 426 -18.54 5.44 -5.62
C GLY A 426 -18.90 5.80 -4.18
N GLY A 427 -18.88 4.79 -3.30
CA GLY A 427 -19.22 4.95 -1.89
C GLY A 427 -20.72 5.14 -1.65
N SER A 428 -21.09 5.34 -0.38
CA SER A 428 -22.50 5.53 0.00
C SER A 428 -22.99 6.96 -0.28
N SER A 429 -22.11 7.96 -0.21
CA SER A 429 -22.46 9.37 -0.37
C SER A 429 -22.63 9.78 -1.84
N GLY A 430 -21.83 9.23 -2.76
CA GLY A 430 -21.81 9.60 -4.17
C GLY A 430 -23.19 9.53 -4.83
N PRO A 431 -23.80 8.32 -4.94
CA PRO A 431 -25.11 8.17 -5.56
C PRO A 431 -26.23 8.92 -4.82
N LEU A 432 -26.15 9.06 -3.50
CA LEU A 432 -27.15 9.80 -2.71
C LEU A 432 -27.12 11.30 -3.00
N ILE A 433 -25.92 11.89 -3.13
CA ILE A 433 -25.76 13.28 -3.59
C ILE A 433 -26.29 13.40 -5.02
N GLY A 434 -25.96 12.44 -5.89
CA GLY A 434 -26.46 12.36 -7.26
C GLY A 434 -28.00 12.42 -7.33
N LEU A 435 -28.71 11.63 -6.51
CA LEU A 435 -30.17 11.64 -6.43
C LEU A 435 -30.76 12.99 -6.00
N VAL A 436 -30.07 13.72 -5.10
CA VAL A 436 -30.51 15.05 -4.67
C VAL A 436 -30.30 16.07 -5.79
N LEU A 437 -29.10 16.07 -6.40
CA LEU A 437 -28.77 17.00 -7.48
C LEU A 437 -29.64 16.78 -8.70
N ASP A 438 -29.96 15.52 -9.04
CA ASP A 438 -30.85 15.17 -10.14
C ASP A 438 -32.28 15.68 -9.90
N ALA A 439 -32.80 15.48 -8.69
CA ALA A 439 -34.12 16.01 -8.30
C ALA A 439 -34.17 17.55 -8.33
N ILE A 440 -33.09 18.22 -7.90
CA ILE A 440 -33.00 19.70 -7.99
C ILE A 440 -32.92 20.13 -9.46
N ALA A 441 -32.06 19.50 -10.26
CA ALA A 441 -31.89 19.80 -11.67
C ALA A 441 -33.23 19.74 -12.42
N GLU A 442 -34.00 18.67 -12.22
CA GLU A 442 -35.32 18.51 -12.86
C GLU A 442 -36.34 19.56 -12.42
N GLU A 443 -36.42 19.88 -11.12
CA GLU A 443 -37.41 20.84 -10.61
C GLU A 443 -37.07 22.30 -10.98
N THR A 444 -35.78 22.62 -11.13
CA THR A 444 -35.32 23.96 -11.53
C THR A 444 -35.18 24.14 -13.04
N ALA A 445 -35.32 23.06 -13.82
CA ALA A 445 -35.18 23.13 -15.26
C ALA A 445 -36.33 23.95 -15.87
N SER A 446 -35.98 25.06 -16.54
CA SER A 446 -36.89 25.85 -17.36
C SER A 446 -38.09 26.46 -16.61
N VAL A 447 -37.94 26.76 -15.33
CA VAL A 447 -38.93 27.53 -14.54
C VAL A 447 -38.61 29.04 -14.58
N ASP A 448 -39.61 29.89 -14.33
CA ASP A 448 -39.40 31.34 -14.26
C ASP A 448 -38.51 31.71 -13.06
N PRO A 449 -37.64 32.74 -13.16
CA PRO A 449 -36.76 33.15 -12.06
C PRO A 449 -37.47 33.44 -10.73
N SER A 450 -38.70 33.97 -10.80
CA SER A 450 -39.54 34.21 -9.62
C SER A 450 -39.95 32.93 -8.87
N GLU A 451 -39.88 31.77 -9.53
CA GLU A 451 -40.23 30.46 -8.96
C GLU A 451 -39.00 29.66 -8.50
N HIS A 452 -37.77 30.13 -8.73
CA HIS A 452 -36.55 29.40 -8.39
C HIS A 452 -36.49 28.97 -6.91
N ALA A 453 -36.92 29.83 -5.98
CA ALA A 453 -36.93 29.49 -4.55
C ALA A 453 -37.89 28.32 -4.24
N ALA A 454 -39.09 28.33 -4.85
CA ALA A 454 -40.06 27.26 -4.70
C ALA A 454 -39.61 25.97 -5.39
N ALA A 455 -39.02 26.09 -6.59
CA ALA A 455 -38.46 24.96 -7.34
C ALA A 455 -37.31 24.28 -6.61
N LEU A 456 -36.34 25.04 -6.09
CA LEU A 456 -35.24 24.51 -5.29
C LEU A 456 -35.76 23.79 -4.04
N SER A 457 -36.75 24.37 -3.34
CA SER A 457 -37.37 23.74 -2.17
C SER A 457 -38.05 22.41 -2.50
N ARG A 458 -38.79 22.33 -3.63
CA ARG A 458 -39.38 21.07 -4.11
C ARG A 458 -38.31 20.04 -4.48
N GLY A 459 -37.26 20.47 -5.18
CA GLY A 459 -36.12 19.63 -5.57
C GLY A 459 -35.42 19.02 -4.35
N VAL A 460 -35.14 19.84 -3.33
CA VAL A 460 -34.59 19.37 -2.05
C VAL A 460 -35.51 18.37 -1.36
N ALA A 461 -36.81 18.64 -1.28
CA ALA A 461 -37.77 17.73 -0.64
C ALA A 461 -37.87 16.39 -1.38
N ARG A 462 -37.90 16.41 -2.72
CA ARG A 462 -37.93 15.21 -3.56
C ARG A 462 -36.61 14.44 -3.46
N GLY A 463 -35.47 15.13 -3.50
CA GLY A 463 -34.15 14.56 -3.29
C GLY A 463 -34.03 13.88 -1.93
N MET A 464 -34.49 14.54 -0.86
CA MET A 464 -34.53 13.98 0.50
C MET A 464 -35.34 12.67 0.54
N GLN A 465 -36.52 12.62 -0.08
CA GLN A 465 -37.31 11.39 -0.16
C GLN A 465 -36.59 10.28 -0.93
N SER A 466 -35.89 10.61 -2.03
CA SER A 466 -35.07 9.64 -2.77
C SER A 466 -33.94 9.09 -1.91
N VAL A 467 -33.23 9.95 -1.18
CA VAL A 467 -32.18 9.54 -0.23
C VAL A 467 -32.75 8.66 0.89
N GLN A 468 -33.91 9.01 1.46
CA GLN A 468 -34.55 8.20 2.50
C GLN A 468 -34.98 6.81 1.98
N ARG A 469 -35.49 6.73 0.74
CA ARG A 469 -35.86 5.45 0.12
C ARG A 469 -34.64 4.59 -0.19
N ALA A 470 -33.57 5.19 -0.70
CA ALA A 470 -32.36 4.47 -1.10
C ALA A 470 -31.48 4.09 0.11
N GLY A 471 -31.31 5.02 1.05
CA GLY A 471 -30.38 4.91 2.17
C GLY A 471 -31.02 4.55 3.50
N GLY A 472 -32.33 4.70 3.70
CA GLY A 472 -33.04 4.30 4.94
C GLY A 472 -32.87 5.21 6.16
N ALA A 473 -31.94 6.18 6.12
CA ALA A 473 -31.73 7.18 7.17
C ALA A 473 -32.90 8.18 7.26
N LYS A 474 -32.99 8.91 8.37
CA LYS A 474 -33.99 9.96 8.63
C LYS A 474 -33.33 11.23 9.19
N PRO A 475 -34.00 12.38 9.11
CA PRO A 475 -33.59 13.56 9.89
C PRO A 475 -33.43 13.21 11.37
N GLY A 476 -32.34 13.68 11.97
CA GLY A 476 -31.87 13.35 13.30
C GLY A 476 -30.98 12.11 13.39
N ASP A 477 -30.59 11.50 12.27
CA ASP A 477 -29.64 10.37 12.24
C ASP A 477 -28.18 10.78 12.05
N ARG A 478 -27.93 12.09 11.90
CA ARG A 478 -26.62 12.70 11.65
C ARG A 478 -26.08 12.30 10.28
N THR A 479 -26.71 12.82 9.23
CA THR A 479 -26.37 12.58 7.83
C THR A 479 -26.68 13.81 6.99
N MET A 480 -26.45 13.75 5.67
CA MET A 480 -26.90 14.76 4.71
C MET A 480 -28.41 15.10 4.81
N LEU A 481 -29.24 14.18 5.33
CA LEU A 481 -30.67 14.42 5.52
C LEU A 481 -30.96 15.53 6.53
N ASP A 482 -30.07 15.80 7.47
CA ASP A 482 -30.25 16.87 8.46
C ASP A 482 -30.13 18.26 7.82
N ALA A 483 -29.22 18.41 6.85
CA ALA A 483 -29.13 19.60 6.03
C ALA A 483 -30.35 19.73 5.09
N LEU A 484 -30.77 18.62 4.46
CA LEU A 484 -31.94 18.64 3.56
C LEU A 484 -33.24 18.95 4.30
N ASP A 485 -33.42 18.44 5.52
CA ASP A 485 -34.56 18.76 6.38
C ASP A 485 -34.53 20.22 6.84
N GLY A 486 -33.35 20.75 7.21
CA GLY A 486 -33.19 22.17 7.52
C GLY A 486 -33.58 23.08 6.34
N ALA A 487 -33.10 22.76 5.14
CA ALA A 487 -33.45 23.45 3.90
C ALA A 487 -34.95 23.36 3.57
N GLY A 488 -35.56 22.19 3.77
CA GLY A 488 -37.00 21.99 3.57
C GLY A 488 -37.87 22.79 4.54
N ARG A 489 -37.45 22.90 5.81
CA ARG A 489 -38.17 23.65 6.86
C ARG A 489 -38.10 25.17 6.70
N ALA A 490 -37.03 25.69 6.09
CA ALA A 490 -36.91 27.12 5.79
C ALA A 490 -38.00 27.61 4.81
N GLY A 491 -38.53 26.69 3.99
CA GLY A 491 -39.56 26.98 3.00
C GLY A 491 -39.02 27.65 1.72
N GLY A 492 -39.80 27.63 0.65
CA GLY A 492 -39.40 28.14 -0.67
C GLY A 492 -39.65 29.64 -0.90
N GLN A 493 -39.53 30.48 0.15
CA GLN A 493 -39.79 31.92 0.05
C GLN A 493 -38.61 32.71 -0.51
N SER A 494 -37.37 32.25 -0.26
CA SER A 494 -36.14 32.84 -0.78
C SER A 494 -35.06 31.77 -0.96
N LEU A 495 -34.23 31.90 -1.99
CA LEU A 495 -33.07 31.03 -2.22
C LEU A 495 -32.07 31.09 -1.06
N VAL A 496 -31.92 32.28 -0.45
CA VAL A 496 -31.03 32.49 0.71
C VAL A 496 -31.52 31.71 1.93
N ASP A 497 -32.84 31.67 2.15
CA ASP A 497 -33.42 30.96 3.30
C ASP A 497 -33.25 29.44 3.16
N VAL A 498 -33.43 28.90 1.95
CA VAL A 498 -33.17 27.48 1.67
C VAL A 498 -31.70 27.13 1.92
N ALA A 499 -30.76 27.95 1.42
CA ALA A 499 -29.33 27.74 1.64
C ALA A 499 -28.93 27.88 3.12
N ARG A 500 -29.49 28.86 3.84
CA ARG A 500 -29.24 29.07 5.26
C ARG A 500 -29.80 27.93 6.10
N GLY A 501 -31.02 27.47 5.80
CA GLY A 501 -31.63 26.31 6.44
C GLY A 501 -30.80 25.04 6.25
N ALA A 502 -30.20 24.85 5.08
CA ALA A 502 -29.28 23.74 4.84
C ALA A 502 -28.04 23.82 5.74
N ALA A 503 -27.42 25.00 5.82
CA ALA A 503 -26.24 25.24 6.64
C ALA A 503 -26.52 25.08 8.14
N ASP A 504 -27.66 25.57 8.62
CA ASP A 504 -28.07 25.44 10.02
C ASP A 504 -28.38 23.97 10.38
N GLY A 505 -29.03 23.24 9.46
CA GLY A 505 -29.24 21.79 9.58
C GLY A 505 -27.92 21.02 9.67
N ALA A 506 -26.96 21.36 8.81
CA ALA A 506 -25.61 20.81 8.86
C ALA A 506 -24.90 21.14 10.18
N ALA A 507 -24.95 22.38 10.66
CA ALA A 507 -24.34 22.76 11.95
C ALA A 507 -24.96 22.01 13.14
N GLY A 508 -26.28 21.80 13.12
CA GLY A 508 -27.00 21.06 14.16
C GLY A 508 -26.53 19.62 14.37
N THR A 509 -25.99 18.99 13.32
CA THR A 509 -25.45 17.63 13.38
C THR A 509 -24.31 17.45 14.40
N ALA A 510 -23.61 18.53 14.76
CA ALA A 510 -22.51 18.50 15.73
C ALA A 510 -22.94 18.01 17.12
N GLN A 511 -24.20 18.22 17.48
CA GLN A 511 -24.77 17.81 18.77
C GLN A 511 -25.49 16.46 18.69
N MET A 512 -25.49 15.81 17.53
CA MET A 512 -26.21 14.57 17.30
C MET A 512 -25.29 13.35 17.50
N ARG A 513 -25.86 12.30 18.08
CA ARG A 513 -25.26 10.97 18.03
C ARG A 513 -25.66 10.31 16.72
N ALA A 514 -24.67 9.88 15.95
CA ALA A 514 -24.92 9.14 14.72
C ALA A 514 -25.65 7.82 15.00
N ARG A 515 -26.69 7.57 14.21
CA ARG A 515 -27.45 6.31 14.22
C ARG A 515 -27.39 5.57 12.90
N PHE A 516 -26.80 6.19 11.88
CA PHE A 516 -26.70 5.65 10.53
C PHE A 516 -25.32 5.91 9.92
N GLY A 517 -24.98 5.16 8.88
CA GLY A 517 -23.70 5.28 8.17
C GLY A 517 -22.49 4.87 9.01
N ARG A 518 -21.28 5.11 8.47
CA ARG A 518 -20.00 4.81 9.16
C ARG A 518 -19.87 5.54 10.51
N ALA A 519 -20.43 6.74 10.61
CA ALA A 519 -20.51 7.53 11.83
C ALA A 519 -21.17 6.80 13.02
N SER A 520 -22.06 5.84 12.76
CA SER A 520 -22.72 5.07 13.82
C SER A 520 -21.76 4.14 14.60
N TYR A 521 -20.63 3.75 14.01
CA TYR A 521 -19.69 2.78 14.60
C TYR A 521 -18.81 3.40 15.70
N VAL A 522 -18.55 4.70 15.64
CA VAL A 522 -17.61 5.39 16.55
C VAL A 522 -18.27 5.93 17.84
N GLY A 523 -19.59 5.78 17.97
CA GLY A 523 -20.33 6.13 19.19
C GLY A 523 -20.25 7.62 19.55
N GLN A 524 -19.85 7.95 20.78
CA GLN A 524 -19.76 9.34 21.26
C GLN A 524 -18.58 10.12 20.67
N ARG A 525 -17.59 9.44 20.06
CA ARG A 525 -16.38 10.10 19.52
C ARG A 525 -16.69 11.07 18.39
N ALA A 526 -17.80 10.87 17.68
CA ALA A 526 -18.22 11.76 16.61
C ALA A 526 -18.82 13.08 17.15
N VAL A 527 -19.34 13.13 18.39
CA VAL A 527 -20.05 14.32 18.92
C VAL A 527 -19.08 15.49 19.11
N GLY A 528 -19.52 16.71 18.76
CA GLY A 528 -18.72 17.93 18.86
C GLY A 528 -18.19 18.45 17.52
N SER A 529 -18.47 17.78 16.40
CA SER A 529 -18.16 18.28 15.05
C SER A 529 -19.29 17.95 14.08
N PRO A 530 -19.65 18.85 13.13
CA PRO A 530 -20.67 18.57 12.13
C PRO A 530 -20.37 17.32 11.29
N ASP A 531 -21.41 16.73 10.73
CA ASP A 531 -21.33 15.66 9.74
C ASP A 531 -20.79 16.17 8.40
N ALA A 532 -19.80 15.49 7.83
CA ALA A 532 -19.20 15.87 6.55
C ALA A 532 -20.21 15.81 5.40
N GLY A 533 -21.09 14.80 5.40
CA GLY A 533 -22.17 14.65 4.43
C GLY A 533 -23.16 15.82 4.46
N ALA A 534 -23.56 16.26 5.65
CA ALA A 534 -24.43 17.41 5.85
C ALA A 534 -23.77 18.72 5.43
N VAL A 535 -22.51 18.95 5.78
CA VAL A 535 -21.76 20.14 5.35
C VAL A 535 -21.59 20.16 3.84
N GLY A 536 -21.26 19.02 3.23
CA GLY A 536 -21.09 18.88 1.78
C GLY A 536 -22.36 19.18 1.00
N ILE A 537 -23.51 18.59 1.38
CA ILE A 537 -24.76 18.86 0.67
C ILE A 537 -25.25 20.30 0.89
N ALA A 538 -25.05 20.88 2.08
CA ALA A 538 -25.36 22.28 2.35
C ALA A 538 -24.52 23.22 1.48
N LEU A 539 -23.24 22.89 1.26
CA LEU A 539 -22.36 23.64 0.36
C LEU A 539 -22.88 23.61 -1.08
N LEU A 540 -23.26 22.43 -1.58
CA LEU A 540 -23.81 22.28 -2.93
C LEU A 540 -25.14 23.05 -3.08
N ILE A 541 -26.03 23.00 -2.10
CA ILE A 541 -27.29 23.76 -2.11
C ILE A 541 -27.02 25.27 -2.13
N ALA A 542 -26.06 25.76 -1.34
CA ALA A 542 -25.70 27.18 -1.33
C ALA A 542 -25.09 27.65 -2.67
N LEU A 543 -24.31 26.78 -3.34
CA LEU A 543 -23.77 27.04 -4.68
C LEU A 543 -24.87 27.10 -5.73
N ILE A 544 -25.82 26.14 -5.71
CA ILE A 544 -26.98 26.13 -6.61
C ILE A 544 -27.85 27.38 -6.38
N ALA A 545 -28.15 27.71 -5.13
CA ALA A 545 -28.90 28.92 -4.78
C ALA A 545 -28.22 30.21 -5.25
N SER A 546 -26.88 30.26 -5.23
CA SER A 546 -26.10 31.39 -5.74
C SER A 546 -26.11 31.50 -7.26
N ASP A 547 -26.29 30.39 -7.98
CA ASP A 547 -26.29 30.33 -9.45
C ASP A 547 -27.67 30.65 -10.03
N LEU A 548 -28.73 30.22 -9.35
CA LEU A 548 -30.12 30.46 -9.76
C LEU A 548 -30.54 31.94 -9.70
N ASP A 549 -29.89 32.76 -8.86
CA ASP A 549 -30.23 34.19 -8.74
C ASP A 549 -29.01 35.07 -8.36
N PRO A 550 -28.59 36.00 -9.23
CA PRO A 550 -27.54 36.97 -8.95
C PRO A 550 -27.79 37.85 -7.71
N GLU A 551 -29.04 38.14 -7.35
CA GLU A 551 -29.37 38.95 -6.16
C GLU A 551 -29.14 38.19 -4.85
N ALA A 552 -29.33 36.86 -4.87
CA ALA A 552 -29.06 35.98 -3.73
C ALA A 552 -27.55 35.73 -3.52
N ALA A 553 -26.76 35.85 -4.58
CA ALA A 553 -25.35 35.46 -4.62
C ALA A 553 -24.46 36.07 -3.50
N PRO A 554 -24.57 37.37 -3.14
CA PRO A 554 -23.76 37.93 -2.04
C PRO A 554 -24.04 37.26 -0.69
N ALA A 555 -25.28 36.90 -0.41
CA ALA A 555 -25.66 36.22 0.84
C ALA A 555 -25.23 34.75 0.84
N CYS A 556 -25.45 34.05 -0.29
CA CYS A 556 -25.00 32.67 -0.46
C CYS A 556 -23.47 32.53 -0.38
N ARG A 557 -22.71 33.50 -0.91
CA ARG A 557 -21.23 33.52 -0.77
C ARG A 557 -20.75 33.58 0.69
N ARG A 558 -21.50 34.24 1.59
CA ARG A 558 -21.17 34.22 3.03
C ARG A 558 -21.41 32.84 3.63
N ILE A 559 -22.52 32.19 3.27
CA ILE A 559 -22.83 30.80 3.70
C ILE A 559 -21.75 29.84 3.21
N ILE A 560 -21.35 29.94 1.93
CA ILE A 560 -20.27 29.15 1.35
C ILE A 560 -18.98 29.34 2.15
N ALA A 561 -18.59 30.58 2.44
CA ALA A 561 -17.40 30.86 3.25
C ALA A 561 -17.47 30.25 4.66
N GLU A 562 -18.63 30.23 5.30
CA GLU A 562 -18.84 29.57 6.60
C GLU A 562 -18.72 28.04 6.52
N LEU A 563 -19.11 27.43 5.40
CA LEU A 563 -19.04 25.98 5.16
C LEU A 563 -17.64 25.53 4.70
N THR A 564 -16.88 26.40 4.04
CA THR A 564 -15.51 26.10 3.57
C THR A 564 -14.41 26.58 4.53
N GLY A 565 -14.68 27.54 5.41
CA GLY A 565 -13.68 28.14 6.30
C GLY A 565 -13.21 27.20 7.43
N PRO A 566 -12.08 27.48 8.11
CA PRO A 566 -11.68 26.72 9.29
C PRO A 566 -12.75 26.82 10.38
N ALA A 567 -12.91 25.77 11.19
CA ALA A 567 -13.86 25.79 12.31
C ALA A 567 -13.57 27.01 13.20
N ALA A 568 -14.58 27.81 13.51
CA ALA A 568 -14.43 28.93 14.43
C ALA A 568 -13.99 28.38 15.80
N GLY A 569 -12.71 28.57 16.15
CA GLY A 569 -12.12 28.13 17.41
C GLY A 569 -11.06 27.02 17.34
N ALA A 570 -10.30 26.91 16.24
CA ALA A 570 -9.01 26.22 16.23
C ALA A 570 -7.89 27.10 16.80
#